data_AF-A0A968I701-F1
#
_entry.id   AF-A0A968I701-F1
#
_cell.length_a   1.000
_cell.length_b   1.000
_cell.length_c   1.000
_cell.angle_alpha   90.00
_cell.angle_beta   90.00
_cell.angle_gamma   90.00
#
_symmetry.space_group_name_H-M   'P 1'
#
loop_
_entity.id
_entity.type
_entity.pdbx_description
1 polymer ?
#
loop_
_entity_poly.entity_id
_entity_poly.type
_entity_poly.pdbx_seq_one_letter_code
_entity_poly.pdbx_strand_id
1 'polypeptide(L)'
;MLSNLALVEKSTGHYDAALRLSIDALEQQKRIGDFAGEALSLNNLGDLHLVRGDFVAAGQYLEPGLALCDRHGLVSTRAWSSPT
;
A
#
# COMPACT_ATOMS: atom_id res chain seq x y z
N MET A 1 13.74 2.25 -7.86
CA MET A 1 14.51 1.04 -7.46
C MET A 1 13.88 0.28 -6.28
N LEU A 2 13.01 0.88 -5.46
CA LEU A 2 12.23 0.16 -4.42
C LEU A 2 11.25 -0.89 -5.00
N SER A 3 10.75 -0.65 -6.22
CA SER A 3 9.79 -1.52 -6.91
C SER A 3 10.29 -2.95 -7.14
N ASN A 4 11.60 -3.13 -7.35
CA ASN A 4 12.17 -4.45 -7.61
C ASN A 4 12.48 -5.23 -6.32
N LEU A 5 12.77 -4.53 -5.21
CA LEU A 5 12.99 -5.18 -3.91
C LEU A 5 11.67 -5.67 -3.31
N ALA A 6 10.60 -4.89 -3.47
CA ALA A 6 9.24 -5.29 -3.10
C ALA A 6 8.78 -6.56 -3.84
N LEU A 7 9.17 -6.71 -5.11
CA LEU A 7 8.86 -7.89 -5.92
C LEU A 7 9.68 -9.14 -5.50
N VAL A 8 10.91 -8.94 -5.00
CA VAL A 8 11.79 -10.04 -4.56
C VAL A 8 11.35 -10.58 -3.19
N GLU A 9 10.98 -9.71 -2.24
CA GLU A 9 10.44 -10.12 -0.93
C GLU A 9 9.07 -10.83 -1.03
N LYS A 10 8.30 -10.53 -2.09
CA LYS A 10 7.05 -11.22 -2.46
C LYS A 10 7.27 -12.71 -2.78
N SER A 11 8.51 -13.13 -3.07
CA SER A 11 8.82 -14.54 -3.42
C SER A 11 9.50 -15.35 -2.31
N THR A 12 9.96 -14.72 -1.22
CA THR A 12 10.91 -15.36 -0.27
C THR A 12 10.32 -15.77 1.08
N GLY A 13 9.03 -15.54 1.35
CA GLY A 13 8.37 -16.10 2.54
C GLY A 13 8.38 -15.23 3.80
N HIS A 14 8.82 -13.96 3.71
CA HIS A 14 8.75 -12.99 4.83
C HIS A 14 7.47 -12.14 4.83
N TYR A 15 6.36 -12.69 4.33
CA TYR A 15 5.06 -12.00 4.26
C TYR A 15 4.62 -11.42 5.60
N ASP A 16 4.78 -12.17 6.69
CA ASP A 16 4.37 -11.70 8.02
C ASP A 16 5.23 -10.54 8.52
N ALA A 17 6.52 -10.52 8.16
CA ALA A 17 7.41 -9.40 8.47
C ALA A 17 7.04 -8.15 7.65
N ALA A 18 6.75 -8.31 6.37
CA ALA A 18 6.29 -7.23 5.49
C ALA A 18 4.95 -6.64 5.96
N LEU A 19 4.03 -7.50 6.41
CA LEU A 19 2.75 -7.09 6.99
C LEU A 19 2.95 -6.26 8.25
N ARG A 20 3.76 -6.75 9.20
CA ARG A 20 4.04 -6.04 10.45
C ARG A 20 4.69 -4.68 10.20
N LEU A 21 5.71 -4.62 9.36
CA LEU A 21 6.38 -3.36 9.01
C LEU A 21 5.42 -2.35 8.36
N SER A 22 4.52 -2.83 7.49
CA SER A 22 3.54 -1.97 6.83
C SER A 22 2.48 -1.44 7.79
N ILE A 23 2.09 -2.22 8.81
CA ILE A 23 1.19 -1.76 9.89
C ILE A 23 1.89 -0.72 10.77
N ASP A 24 3.13 -0.99 11.19
CA ASP A 24 3.89 -0.06 12.04
C ASP A 24 4.12 1.28 11.32
N ALA A 25 4.46 1.24 10.03
CA ALA A 25 4.61 2.42 9.19
C ALA A 25 3.30 3.21 9.08
N LEU A 26 2.18 2.52 8.84
CA LEU A 26 0.86 3.13 8.76
C LEU A 26 0.51 3.89 10.06
N GLU A 27 0.76 3.29 11.22
CA GLU A 27 0.50 3.95 12.51
C GLU A 27 1.42 5.15 12.76
N GLN A 28 2.67 5.09 12.32
CA GLN A 28 3.59 6.21 12.45
C GLN A 28 3.18 7.38 11.53
N GLN A 29 2.86 7.10 10.27
CA GLN A 29 2.45 8.11 9.29
C GLN A 29 1.16 8.81 9.72
N LYS A 30 0.20 8.06 10.25
CA LYS A 30 -1.01 8.62 10.88
C LYS A 30 -0.69 9.55 12.05
N ARG A 31 0.27 9.18 12.90
CA ARG A 31 0.67 10.00 14.06
C ARG A 31 1.33 11.31 13.65
N ILE A 32 2.13 11.30 12.60
CA ILE A 32 2.84 12.51 12.12
C ILE A 32 2.02 13.31 11.09
N GLY A 33 0.86 12.82 10.66
CA GLY A 33 0.02 13.47 9.65
C GLY A 33 0.58 13.39 8.22
N ASP A 34 1.40 12.38 7.93
CA ASP A 34 1.93 12.14 6.58
C ASP A 34 0.93 11.33 5.75
N PHE A 35 0.08 12.05 5.03
CA PHE A 35 -0.94 11.44 4.18
C PHE A 35 -0.34 10.69 2.98
N ALA A 36 0.81 11.12 2.45
CA ALA A 36 1.45 10.41 1.34
C ALA A 36 2.01 9.06 1.81
N GLY A 37 2.65 9.05 2.98
CA GLY A 37 3.11 7.84 3.64
C GLY A 37 1.94 6.90 3.97
N GLU A 38 0.86 7.43 4.55
CA GLU A 38 -0.32 6.64 4.92
C GLU A 38 -0.92 5.92 3.70
N ALA A 39 -1.11 6.63 2.58
CA ALA A 39 -1.60 6.03 1.33
C ALA A 39 -0.68 4.93 0.80
N LEU A 40 0.64 5.14 0.86
CA LEU A 40 1.64 4.14 0.44
C LEU A 40 1.57 2.88 1.29
N SER A 41 1.48 3.00 2.62
CA SER A 41 1.40 1.86 3.53
C SER A 41 0.09 1.08 3.36
N LEU A 42 -1.03 1.78 3.15
CA LEU A 42 -2.32 1.17 2.81
C LEU A 42 -2.26 0.39 1.50
N ASN A 43 -1.61 0.95 0.47
CA ASN A 43 -1.42 0.25 -0.80
C ASN A 43 -0.53 -1.00 -0.67
N ASN A 44 0.53 -0.92 0.14
CA ASN A 44 1.42 -2.05 0.40
C ASN A 44 0.69 -3.19 1.15
N LEU A 45 -0.14 -2.88 2.14
CA LEU A 45 -0.98 -3.86 2.83
C LEU A 45 -1.97 -4.52 1.86
N GLY A 46 -2.62 -3.71 1.02
CA GLY A 46 -3.49 -4.17 -0.05
C GLY A 46 -2.81 -5.17 -0.98
N ASP A 47 -1.64 -4.81 -1.52
CA ASP A 47 -0.89 -5.70 -2.41
C ASP A 47 -0.45 -6.99 -1.71
N LEU A 48 0.01 -6.93 -0.45
CA LEU A 48 0.38 -8.12 0.33
C LEU A 48 -0.78 -9.12 0.49
N HIS A 49 -1.99 -8.61 0.74
CA HIS A 49 -3.18 -9.44 0.83
C HIS A 49 -3.62 -9.99 -0.54
N LEU A 50 -3.46 -9.22 -1.63
CA LEU A 50 -3.69 -9.72 -2.99
C LEU A 50 -2.78 -10.91 -3.31
N VAL A 51 -1.51 -10.89 -2.90
CA VAL A 51 -0.60 -12.03 -3.15
C VAL A 51 -0.99 -13.27 -2.37
N ARG A 52 -1.56 -13.10 -1.17
CA ARG A 52 -2.11 -14.21 -0.38
C ARG A 52 -3.45 -14.74 -0.91
N GLY A 53 -4.04 -14.07 -1.91
CA GLY A 53 -5.38 -14.40 -2.40
C GLY A 53 -6.50 -13.96 -1.47
N ASP A 54 -6.20 -13.12 -0.46
CA ASP A 54 -7.19 -12.57 0.45
C ASP A 54 -7.73 -11.23 -0.10
N PHE A 55 -8.59 -11.34 -1.10
CA PHE A 55 -9.16 -10.19 -1.79
C PHE A 55 -10.03 -9.31 -0.88
N VAL A 56 -10.65 -9.90 0.16
CA VAL A 56 -11.49 -9.18 1.10
C VAL A 56 -10.61 -8.27 1.97
N ALA A 57 -9.54 -8.81 2.56
CA ALA A 57 -8.61 -8.00 3.33
C ALA A 57 -7.90 -6.96 2.46
N ALA A 58 -7.55 -7.30 1.21
CA ALA A 58 -6.96 -6.35 0.28
C ALA A 58 -7.84 -5.12 0.04
N GLY A 59 -9.15 -5.31 -0.17
CA GLY A 59 -10.11 -4.23 -0.36
C GLY A 59 -10.16 -3.27 0.84
N GLN A 60 -10.10 -3.81 2.06
CA GLN A 60 -10.13 -3.02 3.30
C GLN A 60 -8.95 -2.04 3.43
N TYR A 61 -7.82 -2.31 2.77
CA TYR A 61 -6.65 -1.43 2.78
C TYR A 61 -6.55 -0.55 1.53
N LEU A 62 -6.95 -1.06 0.36
CA LEU A 62 -6.90 -0.31 -0.90
C LEU A 62 -7.93 0.82 -0.94
N GLU A 63 -9.15 0.60 -0.43
CA GLU A 63 -10.21 1.62 -0.45
C GLU A 63 -9.83 2.88 0.36
N PRO A 64 -9.35 2.79 1.61
CA PRO A 64 -8.88 3.96 2.34
C PRO A 64 -7.68 4.64 1.68
N GLY A 65 -6.73 3.87 1.12
CA GLY A 65 -5.55 4.42 0.44
C GLY A 65 -5.92 5.25 -0.78
N LEU A 66 -6.88 4.76 -1.58
CA LEU A 66 -7.44 5.48 -2.72
C LEU A 66 -8.19 6.74 -2.29
N ALA A 67 -9.06 6.62 -1.28
CA ALA A 67 -9.82 7.77 -0.76
C ALA A 67 -8.90 8.86 -0.19
N LEU A 68 -7.80 8.47 0.44
CA LEU A 68 -6.78 9.39 0.96
C LEU A 68 -6.04 10.09 -0.20
N CYS A 69 -5.64 9.33 -1.22
CA CYS A 69 -5.02 9.89 -2.41
C CYS A 69 -5.93 10.91 -3.12
N ASP A 70 -7.20 10.58 -3.31
CA ASP A 70 -8.18 11.46 -3.94
C ASP A 70 -8.44 12.72 -3.11
N ARG A 71 -8.57 12.58 -1.79
CA ARG A 71 -8.79 13.71 -0.87
C ARG A 71 -7.62 14.68 -0.85
N HIS A 72 -6.39 14.17 -0.91
CA HIS A 72 -5.16 14.96 -0.79
C HIS A 72 -4.51 15.28 -2.14
N GLY A 73 -5.13 14.91 -3.26
CA GLY A 73 -4.59 15.12 -4.61
C GLY A 73 -3.27 14.39 -4.85
N LEU A 74 -3.01 13.31 -4.11
CA LEU A 74 -1.80 12.49 -4.26
C LEU A 74 -1.97 11.65 -5.52
N VAL A 75 -1.47 12.16 -6.65
CA VAL A 75 -1.51 11.46 -7.94
C VAL A 75 -0.52 10.29 -7.91
N SER A 76 -0.92 9.15 -7.34
CA SER A 76 -0.13 7.91 -7.41
C SER A 76 -0.87 6.75 -8.07
N THR A 77 -2.19 6.84 -8.27
CA THR A 77 -2.98 5.77 -8.90
C THR A 77 -3.62 6.14 -10.24
N ARG A 78 -3.81 7.44 -10.55
CA ARG A 78 -4.30 7.88 -11.88
C ARG A 78 -3.27 7.78 -13.01
N ALA A 79 -1.99 7.54 -12.70
CA ALA A 79 -0.95 7.44 -13.72
C ALA A 79 -0.91 6.09 -14.48
N TRP A 80 -1.81 5.14 -14.16
CA TRP A 80 -1.96 3.87 -14.90
C TRP A 80 -3.31 3.69 -15.60
N SER A 81 -4.14 4.74 -15.68
CA SER A 81 -5.33 4.76 -16.54
C SER A 81 -5.29 5.96 -17.49
N SER A 82 -4.42 5.83 -18.49
CA SER A 82 -4.41 6.48 -19.82
C SER A 82 -4.21 8.01 -19.91
N PRO A 83 -3.47 8.45 -20.95
CA PRO A 83 -4.20 8.97 -22.10
C PRO A 83 -3.59 8.53 -23.46
N THR A 84 -4.37 7.75 -24.21
CA THR A 84 -4.57 7.92 -25.66
C THR A 84 -6.04 7.69 -25.95
#